data_AF-V9L8S2-F1
#
_entry.id   AF-V9L8S2-F1
#
_cell.length_a   1.000
_cell.length_b   1.000
_cell.length_c   1.000
_cell.angle_alpha   90.00
_cell.angle_beta   90.00
_cell.angle_gamma   90.00
#
_symmetry.space_group_name_H-M   'P 1'
#
loop_
_entity.id
_entity.type
_entity.pdbx_description
1 polymer ?
#
loop_
_entity_poly.entity_id
_entity_poly.type
_entity_poly.pdbx_seq_one_letter_code
_entity_poly.pdbx_strand_id
1 'polypeptide(L)'
;PLPSVRAVAHPACQWLTERRPRELGEWCREAVSVTELEEGAETPEFWVALGQENRTAYDCMLQDPGRCNFTVRLFRMSAASGQFAVTELVSPVRDSGTVTTMPFLQEDLYCVPQPALFLLDNHLEVYVWHGWWPESEITGSAKLRWDAERRCALETALQYCSVKNPNHPPQGYVVLAGSEPLIFTNTFPRWEPGAQTQQGKGSKAVLVQDALRRLCKTRYSREEIMSRPLPEGVDPHRLETYLNDEDFLQILAMTREEFYQLPGWKQINWKKSKGLF
;
A
#
# COMPACT_ATOMS: atom_id res chain seq x y z
N PRO A 1 -24.48 -1.78 8.19
CA PRO A 1 -24.00 -3.18 8.05
C PRO A 1 -24.63 -3.87 6.84
N LEU A 2 -23.88 -4.75 6.15
CA LEU A 2 -24.48 -5.61 5.12
C LEU A 2 -25.49 -6.57 5.78
N PRO A 3 -26.68 -6.77 5.19
CA PRO A 3 -27.71 -7.65 5.76
C PRO A 3 -27.22 -9.06 6.09
N SER A 4 -26.22 -9.55 5.35
CA SER A 4 -25.57 -10.84 5.58
C SER A 4 -24.82 -10.93 6.92
N VAL A 5 -24.26 -9.83 7.42
CA VAL A 5 -23.47 -9.84 8.67
C VAL A 5 -24.38 -10.03 9.88
N ARG A 6 -25.52 -9.31 9.95
CA ARG A 6 -26.51 -9.52 11.03
C ARG A 6 -27.10 -10.93 10.98
N ALA A 7 -27.35 -11.45 9.77
CA ALA A 7 -27.87 -12.80 9.58
C ALA A 7 -26.93 -13.91 10.09
N VAL A 8 -25.61 -13.65 10.18
CA VAL A 8 -24.63 -14.58 10.76
C VAL A 8 -24.42 -14.30 12.26
N ALA A 9 -24.40 -13.02 12.66
CA ALA A 9 -24.17 -12.63 14.05
C ALA A 9 -25.29 -13.10 14.99
N HIS A 10 -26.56 -12.97 14.61
CA HIS A 10 -27.68 -13.39 15.46
C HIS A 10 -27.64 -14.89 15.80
N PRO A 11 -27.53 -15.82 14.81
CA PRO A 11 -27.38 -17.24 15.11
C PRO A 11 -26.16 -17.57 15.96
N ALA A 12 -25.02 -16.90 15.73
CA ALA A 12 -23.82 -17.11 16.53
C ALA A 12 -24.01 -16.69 17.98
N CYS A 13 -24.62 -15.52 18.23
CA CYS A 13 -24.97 -15.06 19.57
C CYS A 13 -25.96 -16.00 20.26
N GLN A 14 -27.02 -16.43 19.55
CA GLN A 14 -27.99 -17.40 20.07
C GLN A 14 -27.31 -18.70 20.47
N TRP A 15 -26.45 -19.23 19.61
CA TRP A 15 -25.70 -20.46 19.88
C TRP A 15 -24.81 -20.33 21.13
N LEU A 16 -24.14 -19.20 21.33
CA LEU A 16 -23.33 -18.94 22.53
C LEU A 16 -24.18 -18.87 23.79
N THR A 17 -25.33 -18.19 23.74
CA THR A 17 -26.26 -18.05 24.87
C THR A 17 -26.88 -19.39 25.28
N GLU A 18 -27.24 -20.23 24.30
CA GLU A 18 -27.85 -21.54 24.53
C GLU A 18 -26.84 -22.58 24.99
N ARG A 19 -25.68 -22.68 24.33
CA ARG A 19 -24.73 -23.78 24.56
C ARG A 19 -23.71 -23.51 25.66
N ARG A 20 -23.41 -22.23 25.93
CA ARG A 20 -22.48 -21.80 26.98
C ARG A 20 -21.17 -22.60 26.99
N PRO A 21 -20.38 -22.52 25.89
CA PRO A 21 -19.12 -23.24 25.78
C PRO A 21 -18.19 -22.94 26.97
N ARG A 22 -17.45 -23.95 27.42
CA ARG A 22 -16.55 -23.84 28.60
C ARG A 22 -15.42 -22.86 28.36
N GLU A 23 -15.10 -22.60 27.10
CA GLU A 23 -14.15 -21.63 26.59
C GLU A 23 -14.49 -20.19 27.00
N LEU A 24 -15.76 -19.91 27.34
CA LEU A 24 -16.20 -18.63 27.91
C LEU A 24 -15.88 -18.49 29.41
N GLY A 25 -15.19 -19.46 30.01
CA GLY A 25 -14.73 -19.40 31.39
C GLY A 25 -15.90 -19.35 32.38
N GLU A 26 -15.85 -18.42 33.34
CA GLU A 26 -16.87 -18.28 34.39
C GLU A 26 -18.26 -17.98 33.82
N TRP A 27 -18.33 -17.38 32.63
CA TRP A 27 -19.57 -16.95 32.00
C TRP A 27 -20.41 -18.14 31.51
N CYS A 28 -19.82 -19.34 31.38
CA CYS A 28 -20.59 -20.54 31.04
C CYS A 28 -21.59 -20.94 32.14
N ARG A 29 -21.41 -20.45 33.37
CA ARG A 29 -22.20 -20.81 34.55
C ARG A 29 -23.39 -19.89 34.79
N GLU A 30 -23.43 -18.74 34.13
CA GLU A 30 -24.45 -17.71 34.31
C GLU A 30 -25.35 -17.57 33.09
N ALA A 31 -26.53 -16.97 33.27
CA ALA A 31 -27.40 -16.63 32.16
C ALA A 31 -26.88 -15.36 31.47
N VAL A 32 -26.55 -15.47 30.19
CA VAL A 32 -26.02 -14.36 29.39
C VAL A 32 -27.16 -13.67 28.65
N SER A 33 -27.30 -12.35 28.81
CA SER A 33 -28.19 -11.52 28.00
C SER A 33 -27.44 -10.91 26.81
N VAL A 34 -28.07 -10.90 25.64
CA VAL A 34 -27.50 -10.30 24.42
C VAL A 34 -28.19 -8.97 24.13
N THR A 35 -27.40 -7.92 23.98
CA THR A 35 -27.88 -6.58 23.58
C THR A 35 -27.23 -6.21 22.25
N GLU A 36 -28.05 -5.88 21.25
CA GLU A 36 -27.56 -5.33 19.97
C GLU A 36 -27.42 -3.81 20.11
N LEU A 37 -26.28 -3.28 19.69
CA LEU A 37 -25.97 -1.86 19.70
C LEU A 37 -25.52 -1.46 18.29
N GLU A 38 -25.98 -0.30 17.83
CA GLU A 38 -25.46 0.31 16.61
C GLU A 38 -24.21 1.12 16.93
N GLU A 39 -23.34 1.28 15.93
CA GLU A 39 -22.22 2.22 16.02
C GLU A 39 -22.73 3.62 16.39
N GLY A 40 -22.13 4.26 17.39
CA GLY A 40 -22.60 5.53 17.92
C GLY A 40 -23.49 5.41 19.16
N ALA A 41 -24.13 4.25 19.38
CA ALA A 41 -25.07 3.98 20.47
C ALA A 41 -24.48 3.07 21.57
N GLU A 42 -23.15 2.98 21.66
CA GLU A 42 -22.47 2.11 22.62
C GLU A 42 -22.67 2.57 24.07
N THR A 43 -22.83 1.63 25.00
CA THR A 43 -23.01 1.93 26.44
C THR A 43 -21.66 2.09 27.15
N PRO A 44 -21.61 2.70 28.35
CA PRO A 44 -20.38 2.77 29.12
C PRO A 44 -19.75 1.39 29.42
N GLU A 45 -20.58 0.37 29.66
CA GLU A 45 -20.13 -0.99 29.95
C GLU A 45 -19.42 -1.63 28.75
N PHE A 46 -19.86 -1.31 27.53
CA PHE A 46 -19.21 -1.76 26.30
C PHE A 46 -17.75 -1.26 26.23
N TRP A 47 -17.53 0.03 26.51
CA TRP A 47 -16.19 0.61 26.49
C TRP A 47 -15.31 0.12 27.64
N VAL A 48 -15.88 -0.11 28.81
CA VAL A 48 -15.17 -0.76 29.94
C VAL A 48 -14.70 -2.16 29.54
N ALA A 49 -15.54 -2.94 28.86
CA ALA A 49 -15.19 -4.29 28.41
C ALA A 49 -14.08 -4.28 27.34
N LEU A 50 -14.05 -3.27 26.45
CA LEU A 50 -12.98 -3.09 25.46
C LEU A 50 -11.70 -2.48 26.06
N GLY A 51 -11.75 -1.97 27.29
CA GLY A 51 -10.62 -1.38 28.02
C GLY A 51 -10.27 0.06 27.62
N GLN A 52 -10.77 0.56 26.48
CA GLN A 52 -10.60 1.95 26.07
C GLN A 52 -11.72 2.41 25.14
N GLU A 53 -12.20 3.65 25.33
CA GLU A 53 -13.03 4.35 24.36
C GLU A 53 -12.13 4.99 23.30
N ASN A 54 -12.04 4.37 22.12
CA ASN A 54 -11.20 4.89 21.04
C ASN A 54 -11.86 4.75 19.67
N ARG A 55 -12.68 5.74 19.30
CA ARG A 55 -13.27 5.85 17.95
C ARG A 55 -12.30 6.27 16.85
N THR A 56 -11.03 6.51 17.19
CA THR A 56 -9.97 6.77 16.20
C THR A 56 -9.15 5.52 15.87
N ALA A 57 -9.46 4.39 16.51
CA ALA A 57 -8.82 3.10 16.25
C ALA A 57 -9.25 2.45 14.93
N TYR A 58 -10.33 2.93 14.33
CA TYR A 58 -10.87 2.45 13.06
C TYR A 58 -11.44 3.62 12.25
N ASP A 59 -11.55 3.44 10.94
CA ASP A 59 -12.23 4.39 10.06
C ASP A 59 -13.75 4.32 10.25
N CYS A 60 -14.30 5.32 10.97
CA CYS A 60 -15.71 5.41 11.32
C CYS A 60 -16.57 5.77 10.10
N MET A 61 -17.54 4.92 9.77
CA MET A 61 -18.36 5.07 8.56
C MET A 61 -19.71 5.74 8.81
N LEU A 62 -20.02 6.18 10.03
CA LEU A 62 -21.33 6.78 10.37
C LEU A 62 -21.69 8.02 9.52
N GLN A 63 -20.68 8.74 9.05
CA GLN A 63 -20.87 9.94 8.23
C GLN A 63 -20.67 9.67 6.73
N ASP A 64 -20.34 8.43 6.33
CA ASP A 64 -20.10 8.09 4.94
C ASP A 64 -21.44 7.78 4.21
N PRO A 65 -21.78 8.52 3.14
CA PRO A 65 -22.99 8.28 2.35
C PRO A 65 -22.89 7.02 1.46
N GLY A 66 -21.72 6.38 1.38
CA GLY A 66 -21.39 5.30 0.46
C GLY A 66 -22.01 3.95 0.83
N ARG A 67 -22.64 3.30 -0.16
CA ARG A 67 -23.03 1.89 -0.03
C ARG A 67 -21.79 1.00 -0.16
N CYS A 68 -21.36 0.40 0.93
CA CYS A 68 -20.27 -0.59 0.98
C CYS A 68 -20.71 -1.97 0.46
N ASN A 69 -21.46 -2.02 -0.66
CA ASN A 69 -22.02 -3.25 -1.23
C ASN A 69 -21.23 -3.71 -2.45
N PHE A 70 -19.93 -3.92 -2.26
CA PHE A 70 -19.01 -4.38 -3.29
C PHE A 70 -17.98 -5.35 -2.69
N THR A 71 -17.44 -6.22 -3.52
CA THR A 71 -16.37 -7.15 -3.12
C THR A 71 -15.03 -6.54 -3.48
N VAL A 72 -14.16 -6.40 -2.48
CA VAL A 72 -12.77 -5.98 -2.67
C VAL A 72 -12.06 -7.00 -3.57
N ARG A 73 -11.21 -6.52 -4.48
CA ARG A 73 -10.37 -7.38 -5.33
C ARG A 73 -8.91 -7.11 -5.05
N LEU A 74 -8.09 -8.15 -5.07
CA LEU A 74 -6.66 -8.04 -4.82
C LEU A 74 -5.90 -8.67 -5.98
N PHE A 75 -4.87 -7.99 -6.47
CA PHE A 75 -4.05 -8.45 -7.57
C PHE A 75 -2.58 -8.36 -7.19
N ARG A 76 -1.84 -9.45 -7.39
CA ARG A 76 -0.38 -9.43 -7.29
C ARG A 76 0.21 -8.96 -8.61
N MET A 77 1.09 -7.97 -8.55
CA MET A 77 1.81 -7.43 -9.71
C MET A 77 3.28 -7.85 -9.59
N SER A 78 3.82 -8.51 -10.62
CA SER A 78 5.23 -8.87 -10.61
C SER A 78 5.86 -9.00 -12.00
N ALA A 79 7.13 -8.66 -12.12
CA ALA A 79 8.01 -8.88 -13.27
C ALA A 79 9.05 -10.00 -13.02
N ALA A 80 8.92 -10.78 -11.93
CA ALA A 80 9.89 -11.80 -11.56
C ALA A 80 10.05 -12.93 -12.62
N SER A 81 9.04 -13.16 -13.45
CA SER A 81 9.08 -14.12 -14.56
C SER A 81 9.76 -13.57 -15.83
N GLY A 82 10.30 -12.35 -15.79
CA GLY A 82 10.89 -11.65 -16.94
C GLY A 82 9.89 -10.84 -17.78
N GLN A 83 8.58 -11.01 -17.52
CA GLN A 83 7.52 -10.16 -18.06
C GLN A 83 6.67 -9.63 -16.92
N PHE A 84 6.25 -8.36 -17.01
CA PHE A 84 5.33 -7.80 -16.04
C PHE A 84 3.95 -8.45 -16.19
N ALA A 85 3.49 -9.11 -15.14
CA ALA A 85 2.23 -9.83 -15.09
C ALA A 85 1.42 -9.41 -13.86
N VAL A 86 0.10 -9.46 -14.01
CA VAL A 86 -0.87 -9.15 -12.96
C VAL A 86 -1.77 -10.35 -12.76
N THR A 87 -1.82 -10.89 -11.54
CA THR A 87 -2.60 -12.08 -11.19
C THR A 87 -3.61 -11.74 -10.11
N GLU A 88 -4.90 -11.96 -10.36
CA GLU A 88 -5.95 -11.78 -9.35
C GLU A 88 -5.85 -12.88 -8.29
N LEU A 89 -5.85 -12.47 -7.02
CA LEU A 89 -6.05 -13.37 -5.89
C LEU A 89 -7.55 -13.52 -5.70
N VAL A 90 -8.03 -14.76 -5.75
CA VAL A 90 -9.45 -15.09 -5.57
C VAL A 90 -9.62 -15.74 -4.22
N SER A 91 -10.45 -15.13 -3.36
CA SER A 91 -10.74 -15.69 -2.05
C SER A 91 -11.44 -17.05 -2.17
N PRO A 92 -11.02 -18.08 -1.42
CA PRO A 92 -11.67 -19.40 -1.42
C PRO A 92 -13.14 -19.36 -1.00
N VAL A 93 -13.53 -18.34 -0.24
CA VAL A 93 -14.91 -18.14 0.24
C VAL A 93 -15.73 -17.21 -0.66
N ARG A 94 -15.19 -16.83 -1.82
CA ARG A 94 -15.91 -16.01 -2.81
C ARG A 94 -17.06 -16.80 -3.41
N ASP A 95 -18.25 -16.25 -3.34
CA ASP A 95 -19.45 -16.78 -3.98
C ASP A 95 -19.87 -15.90 -5.17
N SER A 96 -20.30 -16.52 -6.26
CA SER A 96 -20.76 -15.80 -7.44
C SER A 96 -22.18 -15.27 -7.23
N GLY A 97 -22.29 -13.97 -6.95
CA GLY A 97 -23.58 -13.28 -6.78
C GLY A 97 -23.78 -12.67 -5.39
N THR A 98 -22.90 -12.99 -4.45
CA THR A 98 -22.92 -12.43 -3.09
C THR A 98 -21.74 -11.49 -2.89
N VAL A 99 -21.94 -10.42 -2.11
CA VAL A 99 -20.83 -9.55 -1.70
C VAL A 99 -20.02 -10.22 -0.61
N THR A 100 -18.74 -10.48 -0.89
CA THR A 100 -17.79 -10.98 0.10
C THR A 100 -17.12 -9.80 0.79
N THR A 101 -17.46 -9.58 2.06
CA THR A 101 -16.79 -8.59 2.92
C THR A 101 -15.42 -9.10 3.33
N MET A 102 -14.40 -8.26 3.21
CA MET A 102 -13.04 -8.52 3.68
C MET A 102 -12.47 -9.88 3.23
N PRO A 103 -12.39 -10.14 1.91
CA PRO A 103 -12.06 -11.47 1.35
C PRO A 103 -10.60 -11.92 1.54
N PHE A 104 -9.70 -11.04 1.97
CA PHE A 104 -8.25 -11.26 2.02
C PHE A 104 -7.69 -11.04 3.43
N LEU A 105 -6.61 -11.73 3.76
CA LEU A 105 -5.89 -11.62 5.03
C LEU A 105 -4.66 -10.71 4.87
N GLN A 106 -4.19 -10.12 5.97
CA GLN A 106 -2.92 -9.38 5.98
C GLN A 106 -1.75 -10.27 5.48
N GLU A 107 -1.79 -11.56 5.79
CA GLU A 107 -0.82 -12.56 5.34
C GLU A 107 -0.72 -12.66 3.81
N ASP A 108 -1.80 -12.38 3.06
CA ASP A 108 -1.76 -12.39 1.60
C ASP A 108 -0.78 -11.33 1.05
N LEU A 109 -0.54 -10.25 1.79
CA LEU A 109 0.43 -9.19 1.45
C LEU A 109 1.82 -9.44 2.03
N TYR A 110 1.89 -9.96 3.27
CA TYR A 110 3.12 -10.05 4.03
C TYR A 110 3.85 -11.41 3.87
N CYS A 111 3.14 -12.51 3.61
CA CYS A 111 3.72 -13.86 3.48
C CYS A 111 4.14 -14.21 2.05
N VAL A 112 4.62 -13.23 1.29
CA VAL A 112 5.21 -13.40 -0.05
C VAL A 112 6.66 -12.89 -0.07
N PRO A 113 7.50 -13.31 -1.04
CA PRO A 113 8.82 -12.74 -1.20
C PRO A 113 8.75 -11.22 -1.39
N GLN A 114 9.55 -10.51 -0.60
CA GLN A 114 9.60 -9.05 -0.58
C GLN A 114 10.84 -8.56 -1.31
N PRO A 115 10.75 -7.40 -1.99
CA PRO A 115 9.61 -6.48 -2.03
C PRO A 115 8.48 -6.98 -2.95
N ALA A 116 7.24 -6.76 -2.55
CA ALA A 116 6.05 -7.16 -3.31
C ALA A 116 5.17 -5.96 -3.70
N LEU A 117 4.41 -6.10 -4.78
CA LEU A 117 3.45 -5.10 -5.24
C LEU A 117 2.07 -5.73 -5.36
N PHE A 118 1.08 -5.07 -4.77
CA PHE A 118 -0.31 -5.47 -4.88
C PHE A 118 -1.20 -4.29 -5.28
N LEU A 119 -2.20 -4.55 -6.11
CA LEU A 119 -3.28 -3.63 -6.40
C LEU A 119 -4.51 -4.12 -5.64
N LEU A 120 -5.00 -3.31 -4.72
CA LEU A 120 -6.24 -3.54 -3.98
C LEU A 120 -7.30 -2.59 -4.52
N ASP A 121 -8.35 -3.17 -5.08
CA ASP A 121 -9.51 -2.44 -5.58
C ASP A 121 -10.61 -2.46 -4.51
N ASN A 122 -10.79 -1.32 -3.84
CA ASN A 122 -11.83 -1.09 -2.83
C ASN A 122 -13.08 -0.42 -3.42
N HIS A 123 -13.29 -0.52 -4.75
CA HIS A 123 -14.39 0.08 -5.50
C HIS A 123 -14.42 1.61 -5.57
N LEU A 124 -14.39 2.28 -4.42
CA LEU A 124 -14.36 3.74 -4.27
C LEU A 124 -12.96 4.30 -4.49
N GLU A 125 -11.95 3.59 -4.00
CA GLU A 125 -10.53 3.92 -4.14
C GLU A 125 -9.74 2.67 -4.53
N VAL A 126 -8.60 2.88 -5.18
CA VAL A 126 -7.66 1.83 -5.55
C VAL A 126 -6.34 2.07 -4.84
N TYR A 127 -5.75 1.04 -4.26
CA TYR A 127 -4.48 1.14 -3.55
C TYR A 127 -3.42 0.28 -4.23
N VAL A 128 -2.24 0.86 -4.47
CA VAL A 128 -1.03 0.13 -4.81
C VAL A 128 -0.24 -0.06 -3.53
N TRP A 129 -0.36 -1.24 -2.92
CA TRP A 129 0.42 -1.60 -1.74
C TRP A 129 1.84 -2.00 -2.15
N HIS A 130 2.81 -1.44 -1.45
CA HIS A 130 4.25 -1.59 -1.70
C HIS A 130 4.90 -2.22 -0.47
N GLY A 131 5.44 -3.41 -0.68
CA GLY A 131 6.11 -4.20 0.34
C GLY A 131 7.51 -3.68 0.71
N TRP A 132 8.01 -4.11 1.86
CA TRP A 132 9.31 -3.65 2.36
C TRP A 132 10.47 -4.14 1.50
N TRP A 133 11.54 -3.35 1.44
CA TRP A 133 12.74 -3.69 0.71
C TRP A 133 13.79 -4.31 1.65
N PRO A 134 14.25 -5.54 1.45
CA PRO A 134 15.30 -6.13 2.29
C PRO A 134 16.66 -5.46 2.05
N GLU A 135 17.32 -5.03 3.13
CA GLU A 135 18.61 -4.31 3.06
C GLU A 135 19.75 -5.13 2.41
N SER A 136 19.62 -6.46 2.36
CA SER A 136 20.61 -7.37 1.79
C SER A 136 20.69 -7.34 0.25
N GLU A 137 19.70 -6.76 -0.45
CA GLU A 137 19.62 -6.76 -1.93
C GLU A 137 19.83 -5.37 -2.56
N ILE A 138 20.58 -4.47 -1.91
CA ILE A 138 20.86 -3.11 -2.40
C ILE A 138 22.00 -3.13 -3.43
N THR A 139 21.81 -3.82 -4.55
CA THR A 139 22.64 -3.56 -5.73
C THR A 139 21.94 -2.51 -6.60
N GLY A 140 22.72 -1.62 -7.25
CA GLY A 140 22.14 -0.58 -8.12
C GLY A 140 21.25 -1.16 -9.22
N SER A 141 21.58 -2.35 -9.73
CA SER A 141 20.78 -3.06 -10.74
C SER A 141 19.49 -3.69 -10.18
N ALA A 142 19.47 -4.12 -8.91
CA ALA A 142 18.23 -4.56 -8.25
C ALA A 142 17.25 -3.40 -8.07
N LYS A 143 17.76 -2.24 -7.61
CA LYS A 143 16.96 -1.03 -7.46
C LYS A 143 16.37 -0.55 -8.78
N LEU A 144 17.17 -0.54 -9.86
CA LEU A 144 16.69 -0.15 -11.19
C LEU A 144 15.61 -1.09 -11.72
N ARG A 145 15.79 -2.41 -11.58
CA ARG A 145 14.79 -3.41 -11.98
C ARG A 145 13.47 -3.20 -11.24
N TRP A 146 13.55 -2.93 -9.95
CA TRP A 146 12.35 -2.63 -9.18
C TRP A 146 11.69 -1.32 -9.54
N ASP A 147 12.45 -0.25 -9.73
CA ASP A 147 11.87 1.02 -10.11
C ASP A 147 11.17 0.89 -11.47
N ALA A 148 11.65 0.02 -12.37
CA ALA A 148 10.94 -0.35 -13.60
C ALA A 148 9.65 -1.16 -13.32
N GLU A 149 9.69 -2.18 -12.47
CA GLU A 149 8.52 -3.00 -12.10
C GLU A 149 7.43 -2.15 -11.41
N ARG A 150 7.84 -1.28 -10.48
CA ARG A 150 6.97 -0.32 -9.81
C ARG A 150 6.38 0.69 -10.79
N ARG A 151 7.13 1.15 -11.79
CA ARG A 151 6.59 2.01 -12.85
C ARG A 151 5.44 1.32 -13.60
N CYS A 152 5.66 0.07 -14.04
CA CYS A 152 4.62 -0.71 -14.70
C CYS A 152 3.38 -0.90 -13.81
N ALA A 153 3.55 -1.14 -12.52
CA ALA A 153 2.45 -1.27 -11.56
C ALA A 153 1.65 0.03 -11.41
N LEU A 154 2.33 1.18 -11.27
CA LEU A 154 1.67 2.48 -11.13
C LEU A 154 0.93 2.89 -12.42
N GLU A 155 1.53 2.65 -13.59
CA GLU A 155 0.88 2.86 -14.89
C GLU A 155 -0.37 1.97 -15.04
N THR A 156 -0.25 0.70 -14.68
CA THR A 156 -1.37 -0.26 -14.70
C THR A 156 -2.49 0.20 -13.78
N ALA A 157 -2.18 0.68 -12.58
CA ALA A 157 -3.18 1.18 -11.63
C ALA A 157 -3.91 2.43 -12.17
N LEU A 158 -3.21 3.38 -12.79
CA LEU A 158 -3.85 4.55 -13.42
C LEU A 158 -4.78 4.15 -14.56
N GLN A 159 -4.33 3.25 -15.43
CA GLN A 159 -5.15 2.75 -16.53
C GLN A 159 -6.34 1.94 -16.02
N TYR A 160 -6.15 1.14 -14.97
CA TYR A 160 -7.23 0.41 -14.32
C TYR A 160 -8.31 1.36 -13.80
N CYS A 161 -7.92 2.43 -13.10
CA CYS A 161 -8.86 3.43 -12.59
C CYS A 161 -9.62 4.13 -13.71
N SER A 162 -8.94 4.52 -14.81
CA SER A 162 -9.57 5.23 -15.92
C SER A 162 -10.59 4.38 -16.68
N VAL A 163 -10.31 3.08 -16.86
CA VAL A 163 -11.21 2.16 -17.57
C VAL A 163 -12.34 1.66 -16.67
N LYS A 164 -12.10 1.52 -15.36
CA LYS A 164 -13.07 0.99 -14.40
C LYS A 164 -14.35 1.83 -14.34
N ASN A 165 -14.21 3.16 -14.32
CA ASN A 165 -15.35 4.08 -14.39
C ASN A 165 -14.94 5.31 -15.19
N PRO A 166 -15.16 5.32 -16.51
CA PRO A 166 -14.70 6.42 -17.37
C PRO A 166 -15.29 7.79 -17.01
N ASN A 167 -16.50 7.81 -16.42
CA ASN A 167 -17.18 9.04 -16.05
C ASN A 167 -16.69 9.60 -14.71
N HIS A 168 -16.37 8.72 -13.76
CA HIS A 168 -15.93 9.06 -12.41
C HIS A 168 -14.87 8.06 -11.95
N PRO A 169 -13.64 8.13 -12.48
CA PRO A 169 -12.62 7.15 -12.17
C PRO A 169 -12.26 7.23 -10.68
N PRO A 170 -12.13 6.09 -9.97
CA PRO A 170 -11.68 6.09 -8.59
C PRO A 170 -10.26 6.64 -8.51
N GLN A 171 -9.92 7.25 -7.37
CA GLN A 171 -8.56 7.70 -7.12
C GLN A 171 -7.66 6.52 -6.77
N GLY A 172 -6.43 6.57 -7.27
CA GLY A 172 -5.38 5.60 -6.98
C GLY A 172 -4.40 6.16 -5.95
N TYR A 173 -4.06 5.40 -4.91
CA TYR A 173 -3.07 5.78 -3.90
C TYR A 173 -2.00 4.71 -3.71
N VAL A 174 -0.77 5.13 -3.41
CA VAL A 174 0.33 4.26 -2.99
C VAL A 174 0.31 4.14 -1.48
N VAL A 175 0.34 2.90 -1.02
CA VAL A 175 0.36 2.53 0.39
C VAL A 175 1.65 1.77 0.66
N LEU A 176 2.44 2.21 1.64
CA LEU A 176 3.70 1.55 1.99
C LEU A 176 3.48 0.59 3.16
N ALA A 177 4.13 -0.57 3.10
CA ALA A 177 4.14 -1.54 4.19
C ALA A 177 4.60 -0.90 5.51
N GLY A 178 3.85 -1.14 6.59
CA GLY A 178 4.10 -0.56 7.92
C GLY A 178 3.67 0.90 8.07
N SER A 179 3.01 1.47 7.06
CA SER A 179 2.46 2.85 7.05
C SER A 179 1.07 2.89 6.42
N GLU A 180 0.32 1.79 6.50
CA GLU A 180 -1.01 1.67 5.95
C GLU A 180 -2.03 2.57 6.67
N PRO A 181 -2.86 3.35 5.93
CA PRO A 181 -3.91 4.15 6.55
C PRO A 181 -5.07 3.28 7.04
N LEU A 182 -5.86 3.78 8.01
CA LEU A 182 -6.98 3.04 8.59
C LEU A 182 -8.00 2.57 7.54
N ILE A 183 -8.31 3.43 6.55
CA ILE A 183 -9.21 3.07 5.45
C ILE A 183 -8.73 1.84 4.67
N PHE A 184 -7.41 1.63 4.57
CA PHE A 184 -6.83 0.45 3.93
C PHE A 184 -6.89 -0.76 4.86
N THR A 185 -6.43 -0.62 6.11
CA THR A 185 -6.39 -1.75 7.07
C THR A 185 -7.78 -2.28 7.40
N ASN A 186 -8.80 -1.42 7.36
CA ASN A 186 -10.21 -1.77 7.56
C ASN A 186 -10.82 -2.60 6.42
N THR A 187 -10.10 -2.79 5.30
CA THR A 187 -10.54 -3.72 4.24
C THR A 187 -10.19 -5.17 4.54
N PHE A 188 -9.43 -5.43 5.62
CA PHE A 188 -9.01 -6.75 6.07
C PHE A 188 -9.77 -7.16 7.34
N PRO A 189 -10.05 -8.45 7.56
CA PRO A 189 -10.83 -8.92 8.72
C PRO A 189 -10.05 -8.82 10.03
N ARG A 190 -8.72 -8.82 9.94
CA ARG A 190 -7.79 -8.64 11.04
C ARG A 190 -6.56 -7.92 10.50
N TRP A 191 -6.11 -6.91 11.22
CA TRP A 191 -4.86 -6.23 10.94
C TRP A 191 -4.07 -6.09 12.23
N GLU A 192 -2.88 -6.69 12.27
CA GLU A 192 -1.98 -6.60 13.41
C GLU A 192 -0.82 -5.67 13.04
N PRO A 193 -0.59 -4.59 13.82
CA PRO A 193 0.58 -3.75 13.65
C PRO A 193 1.84 -4.60 13.83
N GLY A 194 2.57 -4.85 12.74
CA GLY A 194 3.83 -5.59 12.79
C GLY A 194 4.93 -4.81 13.49
N ALA A 195 6.03 -5.48 13.84
CA ALA A 195 7.22 -4.84 14.44
C ALA A 195 7.84 -3.73 13.57
N GLN A 196 7.54 -3.71 12.27
CA GLN A 196 7.98 -2.71 11.30
C GLN A 196 7.02 -1.52 11.15
N THR A 197 5.91 -1.50 11.90
CA THR A 197 4.97 -0.38 11.90
C THR A 197 5.68 0.82 12.52
N GLN A 198 5.98 1.85 11.72
CA GLN A 198 6.39 3.12 12.30
C GLN A 198 5.16 3.74 12.95
N GLN A 199 4.99 3.50 14.25
CA GLN A 199 4.04 4.25 15.07
C GLN A 199 4.48 5.72 15.09
N GLY A 200 3.94 6.52 14.18
CA GLY A 200 4.27 7.94 14.16
C GLY A 200 3.80 8.68 12.92
N LYS A 201 2.64 9.33 13.05
CA LYS A 201 1.95 10.19 12.06
C LYS A 201 1.46 9.43 10.84
N GLY A 202 0.14 9.36 10.69
CA GLY A 202 -0.51 8.87 9.47
C GLY A 202 0.12 9.51 8.24
N SER A 203 0.99 8.75 7.56
CA SER A 203 1.51 9.18 6.27
C SER A 203 0.31 9.26 5.36
N LYS A 204 0.02 10.47 4.88
CA LYS A 204 -1.03 10.66 3.88
C LYS A 204 -0.68 9.77 2.69
N ALA A 205 -1.61 8.88 2.32
CA ALA A 205 -1.45 8.04 1.14
C ALA A 205 -1.10 8.93 -0.06
N VAL A 206 -0.09 8.53 -0.84
CA VAL A 206 0.40 9.35 -1.96
C VAL A 206 -0.38 9.00 -3.21
N LEU A 207 -0.88 9.96 -3.98
CA LEU A 207 -1.55 9.65 -5.24
C LEU A 207 -0.63 8.86 -6.18
N VAL A 208 -1.17 7.82 -6.83
CA VAL A 208 -0.44 7.01 -7.82
C VAL A 208 0.13 7.90 -8.92
N GLN A 209 -0.64 8.90 -9.37
CA GLN A 209 -0.19 9.89 -10.34
C GLN A 209 1.07 10.64 -9.87
N ASP A 210 1.16 10.99 -8.59
CA ASP A 210 2.27 11.75 -8.01
C ASP A 210 3.49 10.85 -7.80
N ALA A 211 3.27 9.61 -7.35
CA ALA A 211 4.32 8.61 -7.27
C ALA A 211 4.91 8.31 -8.66
N LEU A 212 4.07 8.14 -9.68
CA LEU A 212 4.52 7.88 -11.04
C LEU A 212 5.28 9.08 -11.62
N ARG A 213 4.77 10.31 -11.42
CA ARG A 213 5.47 11.54 -11.85
C ARG A 213 6.87 11.63 -11.25
N ARG A 214 7.04 11.30 -9.96
CA ARG A 214 8.36 11.28 -9.30
C ARG A 214 9.28 10.21 -9.89
N LEU A 215 8.76 9.01 -10.14
CA LEU A 215 9.52 7.86 -10.67
C LEU A 215 9.90 8.00 -12.16
N CYS A 216 9.16 8.82 -12.91
CA CYS A 216 9.42 9.13 -14.32
C CYS A 216 10.13 10.46 -14.53
N LYS A 217 10.50 11.18 -13.46
CA LYS A 217 11.25 12.43 -13.56
C LYS A 217 12.65 12.11 -14.11
N THR A 218 13.01 12.75 -15.22
CA THR A 218 14.29 12.56 -15.92
C THR A 218 15.25 13.72 -15.73
N ARG A 219 14.79 14.81 -15.12
CA ARG A 219 15.56 16.04 -14.88
C ARG A 219 15.39 16.49 -13.45
N TYR A 220 16.49 16.79 -12.78
CA TYR A 220 16.51 17.20 -11.38
C TYR A 220 17.45 18.39 -11.22
N SER A 221 17.20 19.22 -10.21
CA SER A 221 18.13 20.30 -9.88
C SER A 221 19.45 19.73 -9.35
N ARG A 222 20.49 20.56 -9.39
CA ARG A 222 21.77 20.25 -8.76
C ARG A 222 21.59 19.79 -7.31
N GLU A 223 20.83 20.53 -6.52
CA GLU A 223 20.62 20.26 -5.09
C GLU A 223 19.95 18.91 -4.89
N GLU A 224 18.94 18.58 -5.70
CA GLU A 224 18.23 17.30 -5.63
C GLU A 224 19.17 16.11 -5.91
N ILE A 225 19.99 16.17 -6.96
CA ILE A 225 20.90 15.08 -7.38
C ILE A 225 22.10 14.92 -6.44
N MET A 226 22.54 16.01 -5.81
CA MET A 226 23.63 15.98 -4.85
C MET A 226 23.18 15.62 -3.43
N SER A 227 21.88 15.70 -3.14
CA SER A 227 21.33 15.31 -1.84
C SER A 227 21.32 13.80 -1.62
N ARG A 228 21.25 13.39 -0.35
CA ARG A 228 21.04 12.00 0.07
C ARG A 228 19.89 11.96 1.09
N PRO A 229 18.94 11.00 0.98
CA PRO A 229 18.85 9.94 -0.03
C PRO A 229 18.57 10.49 -1.43
N LEU A 230 18.99 9.75 -2.47
CA LEU A 230 18.71 10.12 -3.85
C LEU A 230 17.19 10.06 -4.13
N PRO A 231 16.67 10.91 -5.04
CA PRO A 231 15.28 10.81 -5.47
C PRO A 231 14.93 9.42 -6.05
N GLU A 232 13.66 9.01 -5.90
CA GLU A 232 13.16 7.74 -6.45
C GLU A 232 13.39 7.65 -7.98
N GLY A 233 13.84 6.51 -8.49
CA GLY A 233 14.07 6.28 -9.93
C GLY A 233 15.43 6.75 -10.48
N VAL A 234 16.25 7.41 -9.66
CA VAL A 234 17.57 7.91 -10.06
C VAL A 234 18.62 6.80 -9.97
N ASP A 235 19.34 6.55 -11.08
CA ASP A 235 20.48 5.64 -11.12
C ASP A 235 21.72 6.31 -10.49
N PRO A 236 22.24 5.81 -9.35
CA PRO A 236 23.39 6.40 -8.67
C PRO A 236 24.67 6.38 -9.50
N HIS A 237 24.78 5.53 -10.52
CA HIS A 237 25.97 5.45 -11.38
C HIS A 237 25.90 6.40 -12.57
N ARG A 238 24.74 7.02 -12.82
CA ARG A 238 24.48 7.83 -14.00
C ARG A 238 23.85 9.19 -13.64
N LEU A 239 24.22 9.75 -12.49
CA LEU A 239 23.70 11.04 -12.00
C LEU A 239 23.82 12.17 -13.04
N GLU A 240 24.87 12.16 -13.86
CA GLU A 240 25.11 13.13 -14.93
C GLU A 240 24.02 13.15 -16.02
N THR A 241 23.28 12.03 -16.18
CA THR A 241 22.22 11.94 -17.18
C THR A 241 20.97 12.72 -16.78
N TYR A 242 20.82 13.01 -15.49
CA TYR A 242 19.65 13.65 -14.90
C TYR A 242 19.79 15.18 -14.78
N LEU A 243 20.98 15.72 -15.01
CA LEU A 243 21.21 17.16 -15.04
C LEU A 243 20.72 17.75 -16.37
N ASN A 244 20.24 18.99 -16.35
CA ASN A 244 20.08 19.78 -17.58
C ASN A 244 21.47 20.22 -18.09
N ASP A 245 21.55 20.79 -19.29
CA ASP A 245 22.85 21.09 -19.91
C ASP A 245 23.59 22.25 -19.22
N GLU A 246 22.85 23.20 -18.62
CA GLU A 246 23.42 24.30 -17.84
C GLU A 246 24.09 23.79 -16.55
N ASP A 247 23.37 23.00 -15.76
CA ASP A 247 23.87 22.38 -14.53
C ASP A 247 25.02 21.41 -14.83
N PHE A 248 24.92 20.66 -15.94
CA PHE A 248 25.99 19.77 -16.38
C PHE A 248 27.27 20.56 -16.63
N LEU A 249 27.18 21.63 -17.41
CA LEU A 249 28.32 22.49 -17.72
C LEU A 249 28.88 23.15 -16.46
N GLN A 250 28.03 23.63 -15.54
CA GLN A 250 28.48 24.25 -14.30
C GLN A 250 29.22 23.26 -13.37
N ILE A 251 28.75 22.01 -13.27
CA ILE A 251 29.33 21.02 -12.34
C ILE A 251 30.59 20.39 -12.94
N LEU A 252 30.52 19.93 -14.19
CA LEU A 252 31.60 19.20 -14.86
C LEU A 252 32.58 20.13 -15.59
N ALA A 253 32.25 21.43 -15.74
CA ALA A 253 33.05 22.42 -16.44
C ALA A 253 33.41 22.03 -17.88
N MET A 254 32.56 21.21 -18.51
CA MET A 254 32.67 20.77 -19.90
C MET A 254 31.29 20.42 -20.45
N THR A 255 31.15 20.41 -21.77
CA THR A 255 29.91 20.02 -22.43
C THR A 255 29.65 18.52 -22.29
N ARG A 256 28.40 18.12 -22.53
CA ARG A 256 27.98 16.72 -22.45
C ARG A 256 28.70 15.88 -23.51
N GLU A 257 28.86 16.44 -24.71
CA GLU A 257 29.58 15.87 -25.83
C GLU A 257 31.05 15.62 -25.46
N GLU A 258 31.74 16.62 -24.91
CA GLU A 258 33.13 16.49 -24.49
C GLU A 258 33.30 15.42 -23.41
N PHE A 259 32.41 15.39 -22.42
CA PHE A 259 32.45 14.41 -21.34
C PHE A 259 32.31 12.98 -21.88
N TYR A 260 31.36 12.71 -22.77
CA TYR A 260 31.15 11.37 -23.31
C TYR A 260 32.22 10.92 -24.32
N GLN A 261 33.01 11.85 -24.87
CA GLN A 261 34.21 11.52 -25.65
C GLN A 261 35.40 11.09 -24.79
N LEU A 262 35.39 11.36 -23.48
CA LEU A 262 36.44 10.90 -22.59
C LEU A 262 36.43 9.36 -22.46
N PRO A 263 37.59 8.70 -22.33
CA PRO A 263 37.64 7.29 -21.94
C PRO A 263 36.85 7.03 -20.65
N GLY A 264 36.17 5.89 -20.54
CA GLY A 264 35.28 5.58 -19.42
C GLY A 264 35.92 5.71 -18.03
N TRP A 265 37.22 5.38 -17.89
CA TRP A 265 37.94 5.58 -16.64
C TRP A 265 38.09 7.06 -16.26
N LYS A 266 38.25 7.96 -17.24
CA LYS A 266 38.27 9.41 -17.01
C LYS A 266 36.90 9.93 -16.61
N GLN A 267 35.84 9.43 -17.25
CA GLN A 267 34.46 9.80 -16.89
C GLN A 267 34.16 9.44 -15.43
N ILE A 268 34.51 8.23 -14.99
CA ILE A 268 34.31 7.79 -13.61
C ILE A 268 35.10 8.67 -12.64
N ASN A 269 36.37 8.96 -12.92
CA ASN A 269 37.19 9.81 -12.05
C ASN A 269 36.65 11.24 -11.96
N TRP A 270 36.15 11.79 -13.07
CA TRP A 270 35.49 13.09 -13.08
C TRP A 270 34.19 13.11 -12.27
N LYS A 271 33.35 12.07 -12.39
CA LYS A 271 32.14 11.97 -11.58
C LYS A 271 32.44 11.89 -10.09
N LYS A 272 33.43 11.09 -9.71
CA LYS A 272 33.89 10.99 -8.31
C LYS A 272 34.41 12.33 -7.79
N SER A 273 35.21 13.06 -8.56
CA SER A 273 35.75 14.36 -8.13
C SER A 273 34.67 15.44 -7.96
N LYS A 274 33.50 15.26 -8.58
CA LYS A 274 32.36 16.17 -8.53
C LYS A 274 31.19 15.67 -7.68
N GLY A 275 31.32 14.53 -6.98
CA GLY A 275 30.25 13.98 -6.13
C GLY A 275 29.07 13.39 -6.90
N LEU A 276 29.26 13.02 -8.17
CA LEU A 276 28.28 12.38 -9.05
C LEU A 276 28.48 10.85 -9.12
N PHE A 277 29.00 10.24 -8.05
CA PHE A 277 29.27 8.80 -7.94
C PHE A 277 28.90 8.28 -6.54
#